data_AF-A0A2E2DYQ6-F1
#
_entry.id   AF-A0A2E2DYQ6-F1
#
_cell.length_a   1.000
_cell.length_b   1.000
_cell.length_c   1.000
_cell.angle_alpha   90.00
_cell.angle_beta   90.00
_cell.angle_gamma   90.00
#
_symmetry.space_group_name_H-M   'P 1'
#
loop_
_entity.id
_entity.type
_entity.pdbx_description
1 polymer ?
#
loop_
_entity_poly.entity_id
_entity_poly.type
_entity_poly.pdbx_seq_one_letter_code
_entity_poly.pdbx_strand_id
1 'polypeptide(L)'
;MNDNTDFHLLKSLKNKAFLMGISLWLIATFFYFLFVHKGLNVSPIAIDGLNSLLTIYMPVLVLAVFLLLYLTRKREEVNWAELYAVKKSSAKKEAWLSLIYLIITQLILGAGFNMGLHFPGTDIYSTGSHSQVDVWVWAITYTIIYTILPLIWLKRRGFSLKKLFSSFKWMRDLWIIIVYWAIDFFGPILVGSADFFGGISVSQYAQGVPLGILVNSLGAGLPVVVMMHIIFIPRIAVLLESRLLVVLFGGLFYSIFSLFDQGVDYSTLSTGLTSFTYIIMTQTLVGMGKATFTVVTGNPFIHFITLHIISARVPFDTRMYIEIFKLK
;
A
#
# COMPACT_ATOMS: atom_id res chain seq x y z
N MET A 1 19.60 -30.21 9.23
CA MET A 1 20.41 -28.97 9.14
C MET A 1 19.96 -28.24 7.87
N ASN A 2 19.60 -26.97 7.98
CA ASN A 2 18.96 -26.16 6.93
C ASN A 2 19.97 -25.74 5.85
N ASP A 3 19.85 -26.29 4.64
CA ASP A 3 20.65 -25.85 3.47
C ASP A 3 19.82 -25.12 2.39
N ASN A 4 18.49 -25.12 2.49
CA ASN A 4 17.63 -24.58 1.43
C ASN A 4 17.39 -23.06 1.52
N THR A 5 17.62 -22.41 2.67
CA THR A 5 17.25 -20.99 2.83
C THR A 5 18.27 -20.05 2.20
N ASP A 6 19.56 -20.35 2.35
CA ASP A 6 20.65 -19.57 1.73
C ASP A 6 20.66 -19.72 0.20
N PHE A 7 20.32 -20.90 -0.30
CA PHE A 7 20.27 -21.19 -1.74
C PHE A 7 19.19 -20.36 -2.47
N HIS A 8 18.03 -20.15 -1.85
CA HIS A 8 16.94 -19.35 -2.46
C HIS A 8 17.23 -17.85 -2.47
N LEU A 9 17.87 -17.30 -1.43
CA LEU A 9 18.23 -15.88 -1.37
C LEU A 9 19.32 -15.56 -2.41
N LEU A 10 20.38 -16.39 -2.49
CA LEU A 10 21.44 -16.29 -3.49
C LEU A 10 20.92 -16.47 -4.93
N LYS A 11 19.97 -17.39 -5.15
CA LYS A 11 19.29 -17.56 -6.46
C LYS A 11 18.47 -16.32 -6.82
N SER A 12 17.85 -15.66 -5.84
CA SER A 12 17.10 -14.41 -6.05
C SER A 12 18.02 -13.24 -6.40
N LEU A 13 19.19 -13.12 -5.76
CA LEU A 13 20.18 -12.07 -6.07
C LEU A 13 20.76 -12.18 -7.49
N LYS A 14 20.82 -13.40 -8.06
CA LYS A 14 21.23 -13.63 -9.45
C LYS A 14 20.08 -13.55 -10.46
N ASN A 15 18.84 -13.36 -10.00
CA ASN A 15 17.68 -13.29 -10.87
C ASN A 15 17.63 -11.93 -11.57
N LYS A 16 17.64 -11.92 -12.91
CA LYS A 16 17.58 -10.69 -13.71
C LYS A 16 16.35 -9.83 -13.39
N ALA A 17 15.20 -10.43 -13.10
CA ALA A 17 13.99 -9.70 -12.73
C ALA A 17 14.12 -9.03 -11.35
N PHE A 18 14.79 -9.69 -10.41
CA PHE A 18 15.09 -9.10 -9.10
C PHE A 18 16.04 -7.92 -9.24
N LEU A 19 17.15 -8.12 -9.97
CA LEU A 19 18.13 -7.08 -10.24
C LEU A 19 17.51 -5.88 -10.96
N MET A 20 16.61 -6.11 -11.91
CA MET A 20 15.88 -5.03 -12.57
C MET A 20 14.97 -4.27 -11.59
N GLY A 21 14.17 -4.98 -10.78
CA GLY A 21 13.28 -4.36 -9.81
C GLY A 21 14.02 -3.54 -8.74
N ILE A 22 15.10 -4.08 -8.17
CA ILE A 22 15.91 -3.37 -7.18
C ILE A 22 16.67 -2.20 -7.82
N SER A 23 17.14 -2.36 -9.07
CA SER A 23 17.81 -1.28 -9.80
C SER A 23 16.85 -0.11 -10.05
N LEU A 24 15.59 -0.37 -10.41
CA LEU A 24 14.59 0.69 -10.57
C LEU A 24 14.43 1.51 -9.28
N TRP A 25 14.32 0.83 -8.14
CA TRP A 25 14.21 1.49 -6.85
C TRP A 25 15.49 2.25 -6.45
N LEU A 26 16.66 1.65 -6.63
CA LEU A 26 17.96 2.28 -6.34
C LEU A 26 18.21 3.51 -7.22
N ILE A 27 17.88 3.42 -8.51
CA ILE A 27 18.00 4.52 -9.46
C ILE A 27 17.10 5.68 -9.04
N ALA A 28 15.82 5.42 -8.73
CA ALA A 28 14.91 6.46 -8.26
C ALA A 28 15.39 7.10 -6.95
N THR A 29 15.85 6.29 -6.00
CA THR A 29 16.40 6.74 -4.72
C THR A 29 17.64 7.62 -4.91
N PHE A 30 18.58 7.18 -5.75
CA PHE A 30 19.78 7.95 -6.09
C PHE A 30 19.41 9.28 -6.75
N PHE A 31 18.51 9.28 -7.72
CA PHE A 31 18.08 10.50 -8.40
C PHE A 31 17.34 11.46 -7.47
N TYR A 32 16.50 10.98 -6.55
CA TYR A 32 15.88 11.82 -5.55
C TYR A 32 16.95 12.61 -4.77
N PHE A 33 17.94 11.93 -4.18
CA PHE A 33 18.99 12.60 -3.42
C PHE A 33 19.89 13.49 -4.29
N LEU A 34 20.15 13.10 -5.55
CA LEU A 34 20.88 13.93 -6.49
C LEU A 34 20.13 15.24 -6.78
N PHE A 35 18.81 15.18 -6.99
CA PHE A 35 17.97 16.34 -7.25
C PHE A 35 17.94 17.28 -6.04
N VAL A 36 17.73 16.74 -4.84
CA VAL A 36 17.77 17.53 -3.59
C VAL A 36 19.16 18.17 -3.40
N HIS A 37 20.23 17.41 -3.61
CA HIS A 37 21.60 17.95 -3.51
C HIS A 37 21.89 19.06 -4.53
N LYS A 38 21.29 18.99 -5.72
CA LYS A 38 21.39 20.03 -6.76
C LYS A 38 20.51 21.25 -6.51
N GLY A 39 19.74 21.27 -5.41
CA GLY A 39 18.88 22.40 -5.06
C GLY A 39 17.59 22.47 -5.87
N LEU A 40 17.11 21.35 -6.41
CA LEU A 40 15.77 21.31 -7.01
C LEU A 40 14.71 21.53 -5.93
N ASN A 41 13.63 22.23 -6.29
CA ASN A 41 12.47 22.42 -5.41
C ASN A 41 11.87 21.05 -5.05
N VAL A 42 11.58 20.86 -3.77
CA VAL A 42 10.94 19.65 -3.22
C VAL A 42 9.46 19.88 -3.03
N SER A 43 8.64 18.86 -3.30
CA SER A 43 7.22 18.88 -2.97
C SER A 43 7.00 18.69 -1.46
N PRO A 44 5.85 19.13 -0.90
CA PRO A 44 5.56 19.03 0.53
C PRO A 44 5.78 17.62 1.10
N ILE A 45 5.38 16.57 0.37
CA ILE A 45 5.54 15.19 0.82
C ILE A 45 7.00 14.74 0.86
N ALA A 46 7.87 15.38 0.09
CA ALA A 46 9.26 15.00 -0.13
C ALA A 46 10.24 15.77 0.75
N ILE A 47 9.75 16.61 1.67
CA ILE A 47 10.58 17.29 2.68
C ILE A 47 11.21 16.24 3.61
N ASP A 48 12.47 16.46 3.99
CA ASP A 48 13.26 15.59 4.86
C ASP A 48 13.32 14.11 4.45
N GLY A 49 13.28 13.83 3.14
CA GLY A 49 13.15 12.46 2.64
C GLY A 49 14.26 11.49 3.07
N LEU A 50 15.46 11.96 3.42
CA LEU A 50 16.48 11.12 4.04
C LEU A 50 16.05 10.63 5.42
N ASN A 51 15.57 11.55 6.26
CA ASN A 51 15.10 11.21 7.60
C ASN A 51 13.91 10.26 7.50
N SER A 52 12.93 10.55 6.63
CA SER A 52 11.78 9.68 6.39
C SER A 52 12.20 8.29 5.90
N LEU A 53 13.18 8.21 4.98
CA LEU A 53 13.72 6.93 4.52
C LEU A 53 14.30 6.11 5.68
N LEU A 54 15.15 6.71 6.50
CA LEU A 54 15.87 6.00 7.56
C LEU A 54 14.99 5.63 8.76
N THR A 55 14.06 6.50 9.14
CA THR A 55 13.29 6.37 10.38
C THR A 55 11.91 5.75 10.18
N ILE A 56 11.35 5.80 8.97
CA ILE A 56 10.01 5.28 8.68
C ILE A 56 10.11 4.11 7.70
N TYR A 57 10.65 4.33 6.50
CA TYR A 57 10.51 3.36 5.41
C TYR A 57 11.47 2.17 5.48
N MET A 58 12.72 2.39 5.93
CA MET A 58 13.68 1.29 6.15
C MET A 58 13.25 0.36 7.30
N PRO A 59 12.73 0.86 8.45
CA PRO A 59 12.09 0.01 9.45
C PRO A 59 10.92 -0.81 8.91
N VAL A 60 10.06 -0.23 8.06
CA VAL A 60 9.00 -0.99 7.38
C VAL A 60 9.59 -2.12 6.54
N LEU A 61 10.64 -1.87 5.76
CA LEU A 61 11.31 -2.93 4.99
C LEU A 61 11.85 -4.05 5.90
N VAL A 62 12.55 -3.70 6.98
CA VAL A 62 13.15 -4.70 7.88
C VAL A 62 12.07 -5.50 8.62
N LEU A 63 11.08 -4.84 9.19
CA LEU A 63 10.06 -5.48 10.03
C LEU A 63 8.97 -6.16 9.19
N ALA A 64 8.39 -5.46 8.21
CA ALA A 64 7.26 -5.94 7.42
C ALA A 64 7.66 -6.91 6.32
N VAL A 65 8.86 -6.77 5.78
CA VAL A 65 9.33 -7.66 4.72
C VAL A 65 10.22 -8.75 5.30
N PHE A 66 11.42 -8.40 5.78
CA PHE A 66 12.41 -9.41 6.11
C PHE A 66 12.05 -10.24 7.34
N LEU A 67 11.68 -9.59 8.44
CA LEU A 67 11.30 -10.30 9.66
C LEU A 67 10.06 -11.16 9.42
N LEU A 68 9.03 -10.62 8.76
CA LEU A 68 7.81 -11.39 8.51
C LEU A 68 8.06 -12.58 7.56
N LEU A 69 8.81 -12.41 6.47
CA LEU A 69 9.24 -13.52 5.60
C LEU A 69 10.03 -14.57 6.39
N TYR A 70 10.92 -14.14 7.28
CA TYR A 70 11.70 -15.04 8.11
C TYR A 70 10.82 -15.82 9.09
N LEU A 71 9.96 -15.16 9.86
CA LEU A 71 9.06 -15.79 10.84
C LEU A 71 8.08 -16.77 10.18
N THR A 72 7.72 -16.52 8.92
CA THR A 72 6.75 -17.32 8.17
C THR A 72 7.39 -18.29 7.17
N ARG A 73 8.73 -18.42 7.14
CA ARG A 73 9.47 -19.25 6.18
C ARG A 73 9.06 -20.73 6.15
N LYS A 74 8.54 -21.25 7.27
CA LYS A 74 8.08 -22.64 7.40
C LYS A 74 6.59 -22.84 7.06
N ARG A 75 5.88 -21.79 6.65
CA ARG A 75 4.47 -21.91 6.27
C ARG A 75 4.33 -22.58 4.90
N GLU A 76 3.28 -23.37 4.79
CA GLU A 76 2.79 -23.92 3.52
C GLU A 76 2.68 -22.84 2.46
N GLU A 77 3.05 -23.20 1.23
CA GLU A 77 2.90 -22.31 0.10
C GLU A 77 1.43 -22.10 -0.25
N VAL A 78 1.11 -20.87 -0.67
CA VAL A 78 -0.23 -20.52 -1.11
C VAL A 78 -0.44 -21.08 -2.50
N ASN A 79 -1.48 -21.87 -2.71
CA ASN A 79 -1.90 -22.29 -4.04
C ASN A 79 -2.60 -21.14 -4.78
N TRP A 80 -1.82 -20.20 -5.31
CA TRP A 80 -2.30 -18.98 -5.96
C TRP A 80 -3.24 -19.25 -7.13
N ALA A 81 -2.91 -20.26 -7.96
CA ALA A 81 -3.68 -20.62 -9.14
C ALA A 81 -5.10 -21.03 -8.76
N GLU A 82 -5.23 -21.90 -7.77
CA GLU A 82 -6.51 -22.41 -7.33
C GLU A 82 -7.30 -21.38 -6.50
N LEU A 83 -6.64 -20.70 -5.57
CA LEU A 83 -7.29 -19.80 -4.62
C LEU A 83 -7.84 -18.55 -5.32
N TYR A 84 -7.08 -18.00 -6.28
CA TYR A 84 -7.42 -16.77 -6.98
C TYR A 84 -7.90 -17.00 -8.43
N ALA A 85 -8.16 -18.26 -8.80
CA ALA A 85 -8.59 -18.65 -10.15
C ALA A 85 -7.65 -18.13 -11.26
N VAL A 86 -6.34 -18.21 -11.02
CA VAL A 86 -5.31 -17.72 -11.96
C VAL A 86 -4.86 -18.84 -12.88
N LYS A 87 -4.99 -18.63 -14.20
CA LYS A 87 -4.41 -19.50 -15.22
C LYS A 87 -2.97 -19.06 -15.51
N LYS A 88 -1.98 -19.93 -15.29
CA LYS A 88 -0.56 -19.61 -15.51
C LYS A 88 -0.28 -19.13 -16.96
N SER A 89 -1.00 -19.66 -17.94
CA SER A 89 -0.88 -19.26 -19.36
C SER A 89 -1.32 -17.82 -19.64
N SER A 90 -2.28 -17.27 -18.89
CA SER A 90 -2.73 -15.87 -19.06
C SER A 90 -2.17 -14.92 -18.00
N ALA A 91 -1.53 -15.43 -16.94
CA ALA A 91 -1.08 -14.65 -15.80
C ALA A 91 -0.20 -13.45 -16.18
N LYS A 92 0.76 -13.62 -17.10
CA LYS A 92 1.62 -12.53 -17.56
C LYS A 92 0.82 -11.42 -18.25
N LYS A 93 -0.10 -11.79 -19.13
CA LYS A 93 -0.97 -10.84 -19.85
C LYS A 93 -1.88 -10.11 -18.87
N GLU A 94 -2.44 -10.81 -17.90
CA GLU A 94 -3.32 -10.22 -16.89
C GLU A 94 -2.58 -9.27 -15.94
N ALA A 95 -1.34 -9.60 -15.54
CA ALA A 95 -0.51 -8.71 -14.72
C ALA A 95 -0.16 -7.40 -15.47
N TRP A 96 0.17 -7.49 -16.76
CA TRP A 96 0.37 -6.31 -17.59
C TRP A 96 -0.92 -5.51 -17.78
N LEU A 97 -2.06 -6.19 -17.98
CA LEU A 97 -3.35 -5.54 -18.11
C LEU A 97 -3.72 -4.77 -16.84
N SER A 98 -3.49 -5.33 -15.65
CA SER A 98 -3.74 -4.62 -14.38
C SER A 98 -2.82 -3.42 -14.20
N LEU A 99 -1.56 -3.53 -14.63
CA LEU A 99 -0.60 -2.42 -14.58
C LEU A 99 -0.99 -1.29 -15.54
N ILE A 100 -1.32 -1.63 -16.78
CA ILE A 100 -1.77 -0.66 -17.79
C ILE A 100 -3.08 0.00 -17.35
N TYR A 101 -4.02 -0.79 -16.84
CA TYR A 101 -5.27 -0.29 -16.28
C TYR A 101 -5.00 0.74 -15.19
N LEU A 102 -4.13 0.41 -14.24
CA LEU A 102 -3.75 1.30 -13.15
C LEU A 102 -3.10 2.59 -13.66
N ILE A 103 -2.13 2.51 -14.57
CA ILE A 103 -1.45 3.69 -15.13
C ILE A 103 -2.46 4.60 -15.83
N ILE A 104 -3.30 4.06 -16.72
CA ILE A 104 -4.27 4.85 -17.47
C ILE A 104 -5.27 5.52 -16.52
N THR A 105 -5.80 4.77 -15.55
CA THR A 105 -6.77 5.31 -14.60
C THR A 105 -6.14 6.32 -13.64
N GLN A 106 -4.88 6.15 -13.22
CA GLN A 106 -4.14 7.14 -12.43
C GLN A 106 -3.81 8.40 -13.24
N LEU A 107 -3.51 8.30 -14.54
CA LEU A 107 -3.35 9.48 -15.38
C LEU A 107 -4.67 10.24 -15.53
N ILE A 108 -5.80 9.54 -15.71
CA ILE A 108 -7.11 10.17 -15.80
C ILE A 108 -7.49 10.82 -14.46
N LEU A 109 -7.49 10.06 -13.38
CA LEU A 109 -7.95 10.50 -12.06
C LEU A 109 -6.95 11.44 -11.39
N GLY A 110 -5.68 11.05 -11.34
CA GLY A 110 -4.62 11.81 -10.70
C GLY A 110 -4.24 13.05 -11.49
N ALA A 111 -3.76 12.89 -12.73
CA ALA A 111 -3.34 14.06 -13.51
C ALA A 111 -4.51 14.90 -14.03
N GLY A 112 -5.64 14.28 -14.39
CA GLY A 112 -6.81 14.97 -14.93
C GLY A 112 -7.77 15.55 -13.88
N PHE A 113 -7.96 14.87 -12.75
CA PHE A 113 -8.94 15.27 -11.72
C PHE A 113 -8.31 15.54 -10.34
N ASN A 114 -6.98 15.48 -10.21
CA ASN A 114 -6.26 15.65 -8.94
C ASN A 114 -6.70 14.67 -7.83
N MET A 115 -7.07 13.44 -8.21
CA MET A 115 -7.54 12.40 -7.29
C MET A 115 -6.50 11.29 -7.13
N GLY A 116 -5.75 11.33 -6.03
CA GLY A 116 -4.80 10.31 -5.60
C GLY A 116 -5.41 9.10 -4.90
N LEU A 117 -4.60 8.05 -4.68
CA LEU A 117 -5.02 6.85 -3.98
C LEU A 117 -5.48 7.15 -2.56
N HIS A 118 -4.82 8.07 -1.88
CA HIS A 118 -5.23 8.53 -0.56
C HIS A 118 -5.94 9.88 -0.65
N PHE A 119 -7.05 10.01 0.08
CA PHE A 119 -7.57 11.32 0.44
C PHE A 119 -6.52 12.05 1.29
N PRO A 120 -6.44 13.40 1.27
CA PRO A 120 -5.46 14.12 2.08
C PRO A 120 -5.50 13.64 3.52
N GLY A 121 -4.35 13.30 4.10
CA GLY A 121 -4.23 13.00 5.53
C GLY A 121 -3.91 14.27 6.31
N THR A 122 -3.85 14.19 7.64
CA THR A 122 -3.60 15.35 8.52
C THR A 122 -2.33 16.14 8.21
N ASP A 123 -1.31 15.50 7.65
CA ASP A 123 -0.03 16.14 7.33
C ASP A 123 -0.10 17.09 6.12
N ILE A 124 -1.10 16.89 5.26
CA ILE A 124 -1.30 17.67 4.03
C ILE A 124 -2.63 18.45 4.07
N TYR A 125 -3.59 17.97 4.86
CA TYR A 125 -4.90 18.59 5.00
C TYR A 125 -4.80 19.99 5.61
N SER A 126 -5.57 20.92 5.06
CA SER A 126 -5.77 22.26 5.63
C SER A 126 -7.24 22.41 6.02
N THR A 127 -7.51 22.94 7.21
CA THR A 127 -8.88 23.20 7.70
C THR A 127 -9.69 23.95 6.65
N GLY A 128 -10.89 23.42 6.33
CA GLY A 128 -11.79 23.97 5.32
C GLY A 128 -11.39 23.73 3.85
N SER A 129 -10.30 23.01 3.56
CA SER A 129 -9.87 22.78 2.16
C SER A 129 -10.73 21.77 1.39
N HIS A 130 -11.54 20.97 2.08
CA HIS A 130 -12.42 19.97 1.48
C HIS A 130 -13.80 19.95 2.11
N SER A 131 -14.78 19.64 1.27
CA SER A 131 -16.17 19.40 1.65
C SER A 131 -16.48 17.90 1.77
N GLN A 132 -17.64 17.57 2.35
CA GLN A 132 -18.14 16.19 2.38
C GLN A 132 -18.35 15.62 0.97
N VAL A 133 -18.69 16.47 -0.01
CA VAL A 133 -18.89 16.06 -1.40
C VAL A 133 -17.57 15.56 -1.98
N ASP A 134 -16.46 16.26 -1.73
CA ASP A 134 -15.14 15.86 -2.22
C ASP A 134 -14.74 14.47 -1.70
N VAL A 135 -14.98 14.22 -0.42
CA VAL A 135 -14.73 12.91 0.22
C VAL A 135 -15.52 11.80 -0.46
N TRP A 136 -16.84 11.99 -0.66
CA TRP A 136 -17.68 10.96 -1.26
C TRP A 136 -17.41 10.77 -2.75
N VAL A 137 -17.15 11.83 -3.49
CA VAL A 137 -16.75 11.74 -4.91
C VAL A 137 -15.48 10.92 -5.04
N TRP A 138 -14.45 11.21 -4.23
CA TRP A 138 -13.22 10.42 -4.20
C TRP A 138 -13.50 8.95 -3.83
N ALA A 139 -14.17 8.68 -2.72
CA ALA A 139 -14.39 7.33 -2.20
C ALA A 139 -15.21 6.47 -3.17
N ILE A 140 -16.28 7.01 -3.74
CA ILE A 140 -17.15 6.31 -4.70
C ILE A 140 -16.40 6.06 -6.01
N THR A 141 -15.69 7.06 -6.52
CA THR A 141 -14.93 6.95 -7.78
C THR A 141 -13.88 5.86 -7.69
N TYR A 142 -13.07 5.87 -6.63
CA TYR A 142 -12.05 4.85 -6.39
C TYR A 142 -12.65 3.46 -6.14
N THR A 143 -13.76 3.37 -5.40
CA THR A 143 -14.48 2.11 -5.21
C THR A 143 -14.94 1.53 -6.54
N ILE A 144 -15.57 2.34 -7.40
CA ILE A 144 -16.07 1.86 -8.69
C ILE A 144 -14.91 1.39 -9.57
N ILE A 145 -13.91 2.24 -9.76
CA ILE A 145 -12.81 2.03 -10.71
C ILE A 145 -11.90 0.90 -10.25
N TYR A 146 -11.50 0.85 -8.98
CA TYR A 146 -10.47 -0.09 -8.53
C TYR A 146 -11.00 -1.28 -7.73
N THR A 147 -12.27 -1.27 -7.31
CA THR A 147 -12.87 -2.39 -6.57
C THR A 147 -13.97 -3.07 -7.38
N ILE A 148 -15.03 -2.36 -7.76
CA ILE A 148 -16.22 -2.98 -8.38
C ILE A 148 -15.92 -3.49 -9.79
N LEU A 149 -15.41 -2.64 -10.70
CA LEU A 149 -15.13 -3.04 -12.08
C LEU A 149 -14.12 -4.20 -12.14
N PRO A 150 -13.01 -4.20 -11.38
CA PRO A 150 -12.06 -5.31 -11.40
C PRO A 150 -12.62 -6.59 -10.75
N LEU A 151 -13.46 -6.50 -9.72
CA LEU A 151 -14.15 -7.67 -9.16
C LEU A 151 -15.15 -8.28 -10.14
N ILE A 152 -15.88 -7.47 -10.91
CA ILE A 152 -16.77 -7.96 -11.98
C ILE A 152 -15.95 -8.71 -13.04
N TRP A 153 -14.81 -8.16 -13.45
CA TRP A 153 -13.89 -8.82 -14.37
C TRP A 153 -13.35 -10.15 -13.81
N LEU A 154 -12.95 -10.18 -12.54
CA LEU A 154 -12.49 -11.39 -11.85
C LEU A 154 -13.58 -12.47 -11.75
N LYS A 155 -14.81 -12.08 -11.42
CA LYS A 155 -15.94 -13.02 -11.33
C LYS A 155 -16.16 -13.76 -12.65
N ARG A 156 -16.03 -13.07 -13.79
CA ARG A 156 -16.09 -13.68 -15.14
C ARG A 156 -14.96 -14.67 -15.42
N ARG A 157 -13.89 -14.68 -14.62
CA ARG A 157 -12.76 -15.63 -14.70
C ARG A 157 -12.83 -16.77 -13.68
N GLY A 158 -13.92 -16.86 -12.92
CA GLY A 158 -14.13 -17.92 -11.93
C GLY A 158 -13.60 -17.60 -10.53
N PHE A 159 -13.18 -16.36 -10.26
CA PHE A 159 -12.84 -15.94 -8.90
C PHE A 159 -14.08 -15.98 -8.00
N SER A 160 -13.90 -16.48 -6.76
CA SER A 160 -14.96 -16.59 -5.77
C SER A 160 -14.51 -16.00 -4.44
N LEU A 161 -15.18 -14.93 -4.01
CA LEU A 161 -14.97 -14.36 -2.68
C LEU A 161 -15.29 -15.39 -1.59
N LYS A 162 -16.34 -16.20 -1.76
CA LYS A 162 -16.69 -17.26 -0.79
C LYS A 162 -15.53 -18.24 -0.61
N LYS A 163 -14.89 -18.66 -1.71
CA LYS A 163 -13.71 -19.53 -1.67
C LYS A 163 -12.56 -18.85 -0.94
N LEU A 164 -12.30 -17.58 -1.26
CA LEU A 164 -11.27 -16.79 -0.60
C LEU A 164 -11.49 -16.72 0.92
N PHE A 165 -12.68 -16.30 1.37
CA PHE A 165 -13.00 -16.21 2.80
C PHE A 165 -12.91 -17.57 3.52
N SER A 166 -13.31 -18.66 2.86
CA SER A 166 -13.22 -20.01 3.43
C SER A 166 -11.78 -20.51 3.59
N SER A 167 -10.80 -19.92 2.91
CA SER A 167 -9.39 -20.30 2.98
C SER A 167 -8.63 -19.68 4.15
N PHE A 168 -9.26 -18.76 4.90
CA PHE A 168 -8.59 -17.97 5.91
C PHE A 168 -8.24 -18.79 7.15
N LYS A 169 -6.94 -18.86 7.45
CA LYS A 169 -6.42 -19.49 8.67
C LYS A 169 -6.29 -18.45 9.78
N TRP A 170 -7.41 -17.86 10.23
CA TRP A 170 -7.45 -16.72 11.15
C TRP A 170 -6.59 -16.90 12.41
N MET A 171 -6.69 -18.05 13.09
CA MET A 171 -5.90 -18.32 14.30
C MET A 171 -4.39 -18.29 14.04
N ARG A 172 -3.95 -18.75 12.87
CA ARG A 172 -2.53 -18.73 12.46
C ARG A 172 -2.05 -17.31 12.15
N ASP A 173 -2.94 -16.45 11.68
CA ASP A 173 -2.60 -15.11 11.18
C ASP A 173 -2.90 -13.99 12.20
N LEU A 174 -3.63 -14.30 13.28
CA LEU A 174 -4.03 -13.35 14.32
C LEU A 174 -2.84 -12.66 15.01
N TRP A 175 -1.75 -13.39 15.28
CA TRP A 175 -0.57 -12.79 15.90
C TRP A 175 0.07 -11.71 15.01
N ILE A 176 -0.02 -11.84 13.68
CA ILE A 176 0.50 -10.83 12.75
C ILE A 176 -0.27 -9.53 12.96
N ILE A 177 -1.61 -9.63 13.04
CA ILE A 177 -2.50 -8.49 13.29
C ILE A 177 -2.14 -7.84 14.63
N ILE A 178 -2.03 -8.63 15.70
CA ILE A 178 -1.75 -8.12 17.06
C ILE A 178 -0.39 -7.44 17.14
N VAL A 179 0.68 -8.06 16.62
CA VAL A 179 2.04 -7.51 16.71
C VAL A 179 2.15 -6.21 15.93
N TYR A 180 1.61 -6.17 14.71
CA TYR A 180 1.66 -4.94 13.92
C TYR A 180 0.79 -3.85 14.49
N TRP A 181 -0.40 -4.19 14.98
CA TRP A 181 -1.23 -3.25 15.70
C TRP A 181 -0.50 -2.65 16.90
N ALA A 182 0.17 -3.48 17.71
CA ALA A 182 0.91 -2.99 18.86
C ALA A 182 2.07 -2.05 18.45
N ILE A 183 2.83 -2.40 17.42
CA ILE A 183 3.92 -1.55 16.91
C ILE A 183 3.36 -0.23 16.36
N ASP A 184 2.30 -0.30 15.55
CA ASP A 184 1.70 0.86 14.91
C ASP A 184 0.98 1.78 15.90
N PHE A 185 0.35 1.21 16.93
CA PHE A 185 -0.35 1.94 18.00
C PHE A 185 0.60 2.56 19.01
N PHE A 186 1.55 1.80 19.56
CA PHE A 186 2.46 2.30 20.59
C PHE A 186 3.66 3.04 20.02
N GLY A 187 4.09 2.77 18.79
CA GLY A 187 5.24 3.43 18.17
C GLY A 187 5.13 4.97 18.18
N PRO A 188 4.07 5.56 17.61
CA PRO A 188 3.87 7.02 17.62
C PRO A 188 3.75 7.63 19.02
N ILE A 189 3.15 6.90 19.98
CA ILE A 189 3.04 7.32 21.37
C ILE A 189 4.42 7.38 22.03
N LEU A 190 5.24 6.35 21.84
CA LEU A 190 6.58 6.25 22.44
C LEU A 190 7.58 7.25 21.86
N VAL A 191 7.40 7.67 20.60
CA VAL A 191 8.25 8.64 19.91
C VAL A 191 7.76 10.09 20.12
N GLY A 192 6.62 10.28 20.80
CA GLY A 192 6.08 11.61 21.12
C GLY A 192 5.56 12.39 19.90
N SER A 193 5.32 11.72 18.77
CA SER A 193 4.96 12.33 17.49
C SER A 193 3.44 12.42 17.25
N ALA A 194 2.64 12.10 18.26
CA ALA A 194 1.20 11.90 18.10
C ALA A 194 0.40 12.73 19.12
N ASP A 195 -0.36 13.70 18.64
CA ASP A 195 -1.45 14.33 19.39
C ASP A 195 -2.65 13.37 19.44
N PHE A 196 -2.49 12.24 20.14
CA PHE A 196 -3.42 11.11 20.11
C PHE A 196 -4.80 11.43 20.71
N PHE A 197 -4.88 12.48 21.54
CA PHE A 197 -6.07 12.87 22.31
C PHE A 197 -6.36 14.37 22.30
N GLY A 198 -5.59 15.21 21.59
CA GLY A 198 -5.75 16.66 21.65
C GLY A 198 -6.99 17.17 20.94
N GLY A 199 -7.96 17.59 21.74
CA GLY A 199 -9.03 18.50 21.29
C GLY A 199 -10.25 17.85 20.63
N ILE A 200 -10.40 16.53 20.67
CA ILE A 200 -11.60 15.83 20.19
C ILE A 200 -12.37 15.18 21.36
N SER A 201 -13.69 15.36 21.37
CA SER A 201 -14.55 14.75 22.41
C SER A 201 -14.69 13.24 22.20
N VAL A 202 -15.08 12.51 23.25
CA VAL A 202 -15.39 11.06 23.15
C VAL A 202 -16.49 10.80 22.11
N SER A 203 -17.50 11.68 22.02
CA SER A 203 -18.58 11.59 21.04
C SER A 203 -18.06 11.74 19.61
N GLN A 204 -17.19 12.72 19.38
CA GLN A 204 -16.57 12.94 18.08
C GLN A 204 -15.68 11.77 17.69
N TYR A 205 -14.93 11.21 18.64
CA TYR A 205 -14.11 10.02 18.39
C TYR A 205 -14.96 8.80 18.02
N ALA A 206 -16.04 8.55 18.76
CA ALA A 206 -16.96 7.43 18.53
C ALA A 206 -17.67 7.49 17.17
N GLN A 207 -17.89 8.68 16.62
CA GLN A 207 -18.47 8.88 15.29
C GLN A 207 -17.41 8.93 14.18
N GLY A 208 -16.31 9.64 14.44
CA GLY A 208 -15.27 9.93 13.47
C GLY A 208 -14.43 8.71 13.10
N VAL A 209 -14.09 7.84 14.06
CA VAL A 209 -13.32 6.62 13.78
C VAL A 209 -14.08 5.68 12.83
N PRO A 210 -15.33 5.26 13.10
CA PRO A 210 -16.07 4.41 12.16
C PRO A 210 -16.25 5.03 10.78
N LEU A 211 -16.48 6.34 10.72
CA LEU A 211 -16.60 7.06 9.45
C LEU A 211 -15.28 7.06 8.67
N GLY A 212 -14.17 7.36 9.34
CA GLY A 212 -12.84 7.33 8.74
C GLY A 212 -12.48 5.93 8.24
N ILE A 213 -12.75 4.88 9.04
CA ILE A 213 -12.57 3.48 8.60
C ILE A 213 -13.41 3.21 7.36
N LEU A 214 -14.69 3.57 7.36
CA LEU A 214 -15.58 3.33 6.22
C LEU A 214 -15.07 4.02 4.95
N VAL A 215 -14.79 5.32 5.03
CA VAL A 215 -14.39 6.15 3.89
C VAL A 215 -13.02 5.71 3.35
N ASN A 216 -12.03 5.51 4.21
CA ASN A 216 -10.71 5.04 3.79
C ASN A 216 -10.74 3.59 3.30
N SER A 217 -11.61 2.74 3.83
CA SER A 217 -11.83 1.39 3.30
C SER A 217 -12.35 1.43 1.87
N LEU A 218 -13.32 2.30 1.59
CA LEU A 218 -13.89 2.45 0.25
C LEU A 218 -12.91 3.08 -0.74
N GLY A 219 -12.31 4.21 -0.38
CA GLY A 219 -11.49 5.00 -1.31
C GLY A 219 -10.04 4.53 -1.47
N ALA A 220 -9.46 3.84 -0.49
CA ALA A 220 -8.06 3.41 -0.55
C ALA A 220 -7.86 1.92 -0.26
N GLY A 221 -8.40 1.41 0.85
CA GLY A 221 -8.09 0.06 1.32
C GLY A 221 -8.61 -1.05 0.40
N LEU A 222 -9.89 -1.04 0.02
CA LEU A 222 -10.48 -2.00 -0.93
C LEU A 222 -9.87 -1.91 -2.33
N PRO A 223 -9.63 -0.71 -2.91
CA PRO A 223 -8.85 -0.56 -4.14
C PRO A 223 -7.51 -1.30 -4.13
N VAL A 224 -6.74 -1.16 -3.05
CA VAL A 224 -5.45 -1.85 -2.89
C VAL A 224 -5.66 -3.36 -2.73
N VAL A 225 -6.58 -3.79 -1.86
CA VAL A 225 -6.96 -5.20 -1.68
C VAL A 225 -7.27 -5.85 -3.03
N VAL A 226 -8.08 -5.21 -3.87
CA VAL A 226 -8.49 -5.79 -5.16
C VAL A 226 -7.36 -5.73 -6.17
N MET A 227 -6.86 -4.54 -6.51
CA MET A 227 -5.91 -4.37 -7.61
C MET A 227 -4.56 -5.02 -7.32
N MET A 228 -4.04 -4.85 -6.11
CA MET A 228 -2.72 -5.35 -5.74
C MET A 228 -2.81 -6.78 -5.22
N HIS A 229 -3.66 -7.06 -4.23
CA HIS A 229 -3.60 -8.32 -3.49
C HIS A 229 -4.44 -9.46 -4.08
N ILE A 230 -5.57 -9.16 -4.74
CA ILE A 230 -6.40 -10.17 -5.39
C ILE A 230 -6.06 -10.30 -6.88
N ILE A 231 -5.70 -9.19 -7.54
CA ILE A 231 -5.35 -9.18 -8.95
C ILE A 231 -3.86 -9.42 -9.13
N PHE A 232 -3.03 -8.41 -8.90
CA PHE A 232 -1.64 -8.40 -9.37
C PHE A 232 -0.76 -9.48 -8.70
N ILE A 233 -0.70 -9.52 -7.37
CA ILE A 233 0.17 -10.43 -6.60
C ILE A 233 -0.05 -11.90 -6.99
N PRO A 234 -1.29 -12.45 -7.04
CA PRO A 234 -1.49 -13.84 -7.45
C PRO A 234 -0.98 -14.16 -8.86
N ARG A 235 -1.07 -13.22 -9.82
CA ARG A 235 -0.53 -13.44 -11.18
C ARG A 235 0.99 -13.45 -11.18
N ILE A 236 1.61 -12.54 -10.43
CA ILE A 236 3.07 -12.49 -10.30
C ILE A 236 3.58 -13.74 -9.57
N ALA A 237 2.87 -14.19 -8.54
CA ALA A 237 3.25 -15.34 -7.73
C ALA A 237 3.18 -16.69 -8.49
N VAL A 238 2.27 -16.86 -9.45
CA VAL A 238 2.28 -18.08 -10.30
C VAL A 238 3.38 -18.07 -11.37
N LEU A 239 3.95 -16.90 -11.66
CA LEU A 239 5.03 -16.73 -12.65
C LEU A 239 6.41 -16.82 -12.03
N LEU A 240 6.55 -16.50 -10.74
CA LEU A 240 7.83 -16.33 -10.06
C LEU A 240 7.94 -17.29 -8.87
N GLU A 241 9.11 -17.92 -8.74
CA GLU A 241 9.38 -18.86 -7.64
C GLU A 241 9.75 -18.16 -6.31
N SER A 242 10.17 -16.88 -6.36
CA SER A 242 10.70 -16.16 -5.19
C SER A 242 9.64 -15.28 -4.54
N ARG A 243 9.30 -15.56 -3.27
CA ARG A 243 8.40 -14.73 -2.45
C ARG A 243 8.89 -13.28 -2.36
N LEU A 244 10.19 -13.07 -2.17
CA LEU A 244 10.77 -11.73 -2.09
C LEU A 244 10.61 -10.96 -3.41
N LEU A 245 10.72 -11.65 -4.54
CA LEU A 245 10.51 -11.04 -5.86
C LEU A 245 9.05 -10.63 -6.07
N VAL A 246 8.10 -11.48 -5.65
CA VAL A 246 6.66 -11.14 -5.68
C VAL A 246 6.39 -9.92 -4.80
N VAL A 247 6.99 -9.86 -3.61
CA VAL A 247 6.89 -8.71 -2.70
C VAL A 247 7.45 -7.44 -3.34
N LEU A 248 8.64 -7.50 -3.95
CA LEU A 248 9.27 -6.37 -4.64
C LEU A 248 8.38 -5.82 -5.77
N PHE A 249 7.85 -6.70 -6.62
CA PHE A 249 6.92 -6.28 -7.67
C PHE A 249 5.62 -5.72 -7.10
N GLY A 250 5.11 -6.26 -6.00
CA GLY A 250 3.99 -5.69 -5.27
C GLY A 250 4.28 -4.26 -4.79
N GLY A 251 5.48 -4.02 -4.27
CA GLY A 251 5.95 -2.69 -3.90
C GLY A 251 5.97 -1.71 -5.06
N LEU A 252 6.60 -2.09 -6.17
CA LEU A 252 6.65 -1.25 -7.37
C LEU A 252 5.24 -0.95 -7.91
N PHE A 253 4.36 -1.95 -7.92
CA PHE A 253 2.95 -1.75 -8.31
C PHE A 253 2.24 -0.75 -7.40
N TYR A 254 2.46 -0.83 -6.09
CA TYR A 254 1.91 0.12 -5.14
C TYR A 254 2.44 1.55 -5.35
N SER A 255 3.74 1.71 -5.64
CA SER A 255 4.28 3.05 -5.94
C SER A 255 3.64 3.71 -7.15
N ILE A 256 3.22 2.92 -8.14
CA ILE A 256 2.49 3.43 -9.31
C ILE A 256 1.09 3.88 -8.91
N PHE A 257 0.45 3.15 -8.00
CA PHE A 257 -0.85 3.50 -7.44
C PHE A 257 -0.79 4.83 -6.67
N SER A 258 0.36 5.11 -6.05
CA SER A 258 0.61 6.31 -5.25
C SER A 258 1.22 7.50 -6.01
N LEU A 259 1.36 7.44 -7.34
CA LEU A 259 2.01 8.52 -8.10
C LEU A 259 1.33 9.87 -7.92
N PHE A 260 0.02 9.89 -7.71
CA PHE A 260 -0.77 11.11 -7.54
C PHE A 260 -1.28 11.27 -6.10
N ASP A 261 -0.63 10.61 -5.13
CA ASP A 261 -0.97 10.80 -3.72
C ASP A 261 -0.79 12.25 -3.28
N GLN A 262 -1.60 12.66 -2.31
CA GLN A 262 -1.65 14.04 -1.85
C GLN A 262 -0.29 14.49 -1.29
N GLY A 263 0.10 15.72 -1.63
CA GLY A 263 1.41 16.29 -1.28
C GLY A 263 2.49 16.13 -2.35
N VAL A 264 2.24 15.36 -3.41
CA VAL A 264 3.03 15.46 -4.65
C VAL A 264 2.70 16.76 -5.39
N ASP A 265 3.65 17.25 -6.17
CA ASP A 265 3.47 18.40 -7.03
C ASP A 265 4.15 18.15 -8.39
N TYR A 266 3.36 18.27 -9.46
CA TYR A 266 3.77 18.10 -10.86
C TYR A 266 3.66 19.40 -11.67
N SER A 267 3.47 20.55 -11.01
CA SER A 267 3.33 21.86 -11.65
C SER A 267 4.58 22.32 -12.41
N THR A 268 5.76 21.87 -11.98
CA THR A 268 7.04 22.16 -12.64
C THR A 268 7.84 20.89 -12.84
N LEU A 269 8.79 20.90 -13.80
CA LEU A 269 9.70 19.78 -13.99
C LEU A 269 10.53 19.48 -12.72
N SER A 270 10.98 20.53 -12.02
CA SER A 270 11.78 20.38 -10.79
C SER A 270 11.00 19.66 -9.69
N THR A 271 9.84 20.20 -9.30
CA THR A 271 9.01 19.61 -8.23
C THR A 271 8.44 18.25 -8.65
N GLY A 272 8.11 18.09 -9.93
CA GLY A 272 7.64 16.83 -10.50
C GLY A 272 8.68 15.70 -10.43
N LEU A 273 9.95 15.99 -10.74
CA LEU A 273 11.03 15.00 -10.63
C LEU A 273 11.26 14.56 -9.18
N THR A 274 11.25 15.50 -8.23
CA THR A 274 11.39 15.15 -6.80
C THR A 274 10.19 14.38 -6.29
N SER A 275 8.96 14.75 -6.69
CA SER A 275 7.73 14.03 -6.31
C SER A 275 7.75 12.60 -6.82
N PHE A 276 8.03 12.42 -8.12
CA PHE A 276 8.08 11.11 -8.75
C PHE A 276 9.12 10.20 -8.08
N THR A 277 10.37 10.67 -7.97
CA THR A 277 11.45 9.87 -7.40
C THR A 277 11.23 9.57 -5.92
N TYR A 278 10.67 10.52 -5.15
CA TYR A 278 10.29 10.30 -3.76
C TYR A 278 9.19 9.24 -3.61
N ILE A 279 8.15 9.27 -4.45
CA ILE A 279 7.09 8.24 -4.42
C ILE A 279 7.66 6.86 -4.73
N ILE A 280 8.48 6.72 -5.78
CA ILE A 280 9.10 5.42 -6.09
C ILE A 280 9.99 4.94 -4.94
N MET A 281 10.80 5.82 -4.35
CA MET A 281 11.66 5.49 -3.21
C MET A 281 10.85 5.00 -1.99
N THR A 282 9.82 5.74 -1.60
CA THR A 282 9.11 5.50 -0.33
C THR A 282 7.99 4.48 -0.46
N GLN A 283 7.12 4.65 -1.46
CA GLN A 283 5.92 3.84 -1.62
C GLN A 283 6.25 2.43 -2.12
N THR A 284 7.41 2.22 -2.76
CA THR A 284 7.87 0.85 -3.01
C THR A 284 8.07 0.09 -1.70
N LEU A 285 8.71 0.69 -0.69
CA LEU A 285 8.95 0.02 0.60
C LEU A 285 7.66 -0.20 1.38
N VAL A 286 6.76 0.79 1.39
CA VAL A 286 5.42 0.66 1.98
C VAL A 286 4.65 -0.48 1.31
N GLY A 287 4.63 -0.50 -0.02
CA GLY A 287 3.96 -1.52 -0.82
C GLY A 287 4.58 -2.91 -0.63
N MET A 288 5.89 -3.02 -0.49
CA MET A 288 6.55 -4.29 -0.15
C MET A 288 6.08 -4.79 1.22
N GLY A 289 5.97 -3.90 2.22
CA GLY A 289 5.39 -4.23 3.52
C GLY A 289 3.97 -4.79 3.38
N LYS A 290 3.09 -4.06 2.66
CA LYS A 290 1.71 -4.50 2.37
C LYS A 290 1.69 -5.86 1.67
N ALA A 291 2.45 -6.01 0.59
CA ALA A 291 2.51 -7.23 -0.21
C ALA A 291 2.90 -8.45 0.62
N THR A 292 3.83 -8.29 1.56
CA THR A 292 4.36 -9.38 2.37
C THR A 292 3.26 -10.06 3.17
N PHE A 293 2.33 -9.31 3.78
CA PHE A 293 1.21 -9.90 4.51
C PHE A 293 0.42 -10.90 3.66
N THR A 294 0.10 -10.57 2.41
CA THR A 294 -0.63 -11.49 1.53
C THR A 294 0.25 -12.63 1.04
N VAL A 295 1.50 -12.36 0.70
CA VAL A 295 2.44 -13.40 0.23
C VAL A 295 2.66 -14.49 1.27
N VAL A 296 2.70 -14.15 2.56
CA VAL A 296 2.97 -15.12 3.65
C VAL A 296 1.72 -15.76 4.26
N THR A 297 0.53 -15.16 4.04
CA THR A 297 -0.73 -15.67 4.61
C THR A 297 -1.64 -16.29 3.55
N GLY A 298 -1.56 -15.84 2.30
CA GLY A 298 -2.55 -16.07 1.25
C GLY A 298 -3.83 -15.25 1.42
N ASN A 299 -3.94 -14.46 2.49
CA ASN A 299 -5.12 -13.70 2.85
C ASN A 299 -4.88 -12.19 2.58
N PRO A 300 -5.63 -11.57 1.67
CA PRO A 300 -5.44 -10.17 1.33
C PRO A 300 -5.97 -9.25 2.44
N PHE A 301 -6.83 -9.72 3.35
CA PHE A 301 -7.40 -8.87 4.40
C PHE A 301 -6.51 -8.71 5.63
N ILE A 302 -5.42 -9.48 5.76
CA ILE A 302 -4.50 -9.30 6.90
C ILE A 302 -3.87 -7.91 6.87
N HIS A 303 -3.38 -7.46 5.71
CA HIS A 303 -2.86 -6.09 5.59
C HIS A 303 -4.00 -5.06 5.76
N PHE A 304 -5.18 -5.34 5.21
CA PHE A 304 -6.32 -4.41 5.25
C PHE A 304 -6.77 -4.15 6.69
N ILE A 305 -6.96 -5.20 7.48
CA ILE A 305 -7.31 -5.07 8.89
C ILE A 305 -6.21 -4.31 9.61
N THR A 306 -4.97 -4.81 9.50
CA THR A 306 -3.81 -4.29 10.24
C THR A 306 -3.53 -2.81 9.95
N LEU A 307 -3.61 -2.40 8.68
CA LEU A 307 -3.17 -1.07 8.24
C LEU A 307 -4.31 -0.09 7.93
N HIS A 308 -5.54 -0.56 7.74
CA HIS A 308 -6.68 0.30 7.36
C HIS A 308 -7.86 0.25 8.33
N ILE A 309 -7.93 -0.71 9.25
CA ILE A 309 -9.01 -0.79 10.25
C ILE A 309 -8.49 -0.45 11.65
N ILE A 310 -7.40 -1.09 12.07
CA ILE A 310 -6.90 -0.98 13.46
C ILE A 310 -5.67 -0.10 13.59
N SER A 311 -5.10 0.38 12.48
CA SER A 311 -3.91 1.23 12.47
C SER A 311 -4.11 2.51 13.28
N ALA A 312 -3.04 2.98 13.93
CA ALA A 312 -2.98 4.28 14.60
C ALA A 312 -3.27 5.46 13.66
N ARG A 313 -3.10 5.25 12.34
CA ARG A 313 -3.47 6.23 11.33
C ARG A 313 -4.96 6.54 11.29
N VAL A 314 -5.81 5.59 11.71
CA VAL A 314 -7.26 5.81 11.79
C VAL A 314 -7.60 6.93 12.80
N PRO A 315 -7.09 6.90 14.05
CA PRO A 315 -7.17 8.05 14.96
C PRO A 315 -6.61 9.36 14.41
N PHE A 316 -5.51 9.34 13.64
CA PHE A 316 -4.94 10.58 13.09
C PHE A 316 -5.86 11.21 12.04
N ASP A 317 -6.35 10.44 11.07
CA ASP A 317 -7.28 10.93 10.05
C ASP A 317 -8.67 11.28 10.64
N THR A 318 -8.99 10.77 11.84
CA THR A 318 -10.30 10.99 12.49
C THR A 318 -10.59 12.47 12.71
N ARG A 319 -9.58 13.29 13.09
CA ARG A 319 -9.78 14.72 13.32
C ARG A 319 -10.21 15.45 12.05
N MET A 320 -9.60 15.12 10.91
CA MET A 320 -9.99 15.67 9.61
C MET A 320 -11.45 15.29 9.29
N TYR A 321 -11.84 14.03 9.45
CA TYR A 321 -13.21 13.62 9.16
C TYR A 321 -14.23 14.25 10.12
N ILE A 322 -13.89 14.43 11.41
CA ILE A 322 -14.72 15.18 12.35
C ILE A 322 -14.99 16.59 11.85
N GLU A 323 -13.95 17.28 11.36
CA GLU A 323 -14.07 18.65 10.84
C GLU A 323 -14.94 18.69 9.57
N ILE A 324 -14.60 17.90 8.55
CA ILE A 324 -15.29 17.88 7.26
C ILE A 324 -16.78 17.53 7.44
N PHE A 325 -17.09 16.55 8.29
CA PHE A 325 -18.45 16.08 8.54
C PHE A 325 -19.17 16.83 9.66
N LYS A 326 -18.50 17.78 10.32
CA LYS A 326 -19.05 18.59 11.43
C LYS A 326 -19.64 17.72 12.54
N LEU A 327 -18.90 16.66 12.91
CA LEU A 327 -19.31 15.71 13.96
C LEU A 327 -19.25 16.38 15.34
N LYS A 328 -20.20 16.04 16.21
CA LYS A 328 -20.41 16.67 17.53
C LYS A 328 -20.00 15.80 18.69
#